data_AF-A0A1Q5ZUF4-F1
#
_entry.id   AF-A0A1Q5ZUF4-F1
#
_cell.length_a   1.000
_cell.length_b   1.000
_cell.length_c   1.000
_cell.angle_alpha   90.00
_cell.angle_beta   90.00
_cell.angle_gamma   90.00
#
_symmetry.space_group_name_H-M   'P 1'
#
loop_
_entity.id
_entity.type
_entity.pdbx_description
1 polymer ?
#
loop_
_entity_poly.entity_id
_entity_poly.type
_entity_poly.pdbx_seq_one_letter_code
_entity_poly.pdbx_strand_id
1 'polypeptide(L)'
;MRFLRSYILLFAQFVAVAASAQQTTQAITANGKLEGVVVPATGIRTFKGIPFAQPPVGDLRWKEPLPVQNWAGVRKADHFGPRAMQKPIFGDMGFRSDGMSEDCLYLNVWTPAKAANAGLPVMVYFYGGGLVAGDGSEPRYDGESLATKGIVTVTVNYRLGIFGFFSHPELTKESAHQASGNYGYLDQHAALVWVQQNIAAFGGDPRRVTIAGESAGSISVCAQMASPLSKDLIAGAIGESGAPINPTLSPVPLATGEGNGTKFAATVGANSLADLRAIPAEQLLDDSYKPGMPPNATVIDGYFLTKQPVDVFTAGEQAHIPLLVGWNSAEVPYQAFMKGQAPTVENYQKQVQETYADKADEVLKLYPGTTETEVLKSATELASDRFIVYSTWKWADLQANTGDKPVYRYLFSRNRPAMTAKMGNATAGLAGGIIKGGGADAAKPKPPVAFDGAAHASEIEYALGNLATNTVYAWTPEDYKVSETMEDYFANFIKTANPNGKGLPKWAPNTAGSKVQYININVNTKLEQDHTRERYLFLDKQYIK
;
A
#
# COMPACT_ATOMS: atom_id res chain seq x y z
N MET A 1 -23.45 60.14 59.65
CA MET A 1 -22.34 59.26 60.10
C MET A 1 -22.01 58.29 58.98
N ARG A 2 -20.78 58.35 58.43
CA ARG A 2 -20.00 57.27 57.74
C ARG A 2 -20.69 56.51 56.58
N PHE A 3 -20.18 56.37 55.36
CA PHE A 3 -18.93 56.73 54.69
C PHE A 3 -19.19 56.74 53.16
N LEU A 4 -18.38 57.52 52.47
CA LEU A 4 -18.31 57.77 51.02
C LEU A 4 -17.38 56.74 50.34
N ARG A 5 -17.49 56.59 49.00
CA ARG A 5 -16.53 56.00 48.02
C ARG A 5 -16.63 54.46 47.88
N SER A 6 -16.57 53.81 46.71
CA SER A 6 -16.11 54.22 45.38
C SER A 6 -16.27 53.07 44.37
N TYR A 7 -16.37 53.43 43.08
CA TYR A 7 -15.81 52.74 41.89
C TYR A 7 -16.53 51.58 41.16
N ILE A 8 -16.85 51.93 39.90
CA ILE A 8 -16.53 51.23 38.64
C ILE A 8 -17.57 50.24 38.11
N LEU A 9 -18.32 50.76 37.12
CA LEU A 9 -18.85 50.05 35.97
C LEU A 9 -17.83 49.05 35.40
N LEU A 10 -18.13 47.76 35.50
CA LEU A 10 -17.52 46.72 34.68
C LEU A 10 -18.62 46.07 33.85
N PHE A 11 -18.70 46.54 32.60
CA PHE A 11 -19.43 45.94 31.51
C PHE A 11 -18.90 44.51 31.31
N ALA A 12 -19.62 43.51 31.79
CA ALA A 12 -19.33 42.12 31.47
C ALA A 12 -19.78 41.85 30.03
N GLN A 13 -18.88 42.05 29.06
CA GLN A 13 -19.02 41.45 27.74
C GLN A 13 -18.95 39.93 27.90
N PHE A 14 -20.10 39.27 27.89
CA PHE A 14 -20.18 37.85 27.57
C PHE A 14 -19.75 37.67 26.11
N VAL A 15 -18.45 37.48 25.89
CA VAL A 15 -17.97 36.81 24.68
C VAL A 15 -18.33 35.34 24.87
N ALA A 16 -19.51 34.96 24.39
CA ALA A 16 -19.84 33.57 24.17
C ALA A 16 -18.90 33.06 23.07
N VAL A 17 -17.77 32.48 23.47
CA VAL A 17 -17.01 31.58 22.60
C VAL A 17 -17.93 30.38 22.42
N ALA A 18 -18.74 30.40 21.37
CA ALA A 18 -19.39 29.20 20.89
C ALA A 18 -18.27 28.30 20.37
N ALA A 19 -17.74 27.46 21.25
CA ALA A 19 -17.02 26.27 20.83
C ALA A 19 -18.02 25.49 19.97
N SER A 20 -17.82 25.52 18.65
CA SER A 20 -18.55 24.67 17.72
C SER A 20 -18.27 23.23 18.13
N ALA A 21 -19.17 22.64 18.91
CA ALA A 21 -19.09 21.23 19.25
C ALA A 21 -19.11 20.43 17.95
N GLN A 22 -18.10 19.59 17.76
CA GLN A 22 -17.98 18.75 16.57
C GLN A 22 -19.20 17.84 16.51
N GLN A 23 -19.93 17.86 15.40
CA GLN A 23 -21.14 17.05 15.25
C GLN A 23 -20.76 15.57 15.28
N THR A 24 -21.29 14.82 16.26
CA THR A 24 -21.01 13.40 16.43
C THR A 24 -22.00 12.53 15.67
N THR A 25 -21.63 11.28 15.43
CA THR A 25 -22.50 10.29 14.78
C THR A 25 -22.21 8.90 15.31
N GLN A 26 -23.21 8.00 15.32
CA GLN A 26 -23.05 6.66 15.87
C GLN A 26 -23.28 5.56 14.84
N ALA A 27 -22.59 4.44 15.02
CA ALA A 27 -22.78 3.19 14.29
C ALA A 27 -22.81 2.03 15.30
N ILE A 28 -23.66 1.03 15.04
CA ILE A 28 -23.79 -0.16 15.89
C ILE A 28 -23.16 -1.33 15.13
N THR A 29 -22.03 -1.83 15.63
CA THR A 29 -21.34 -3.01 15.08
C THR A 29 -21.72 -4.26 15.86
N ALA A 30 -21.26 -5.43 15.41
CA ALA A 30 -21.44 -6.69 16.12
C ALA A 30 -20.84 -6.67 17.54
N ASN A 31 -19.78 -5.89 17.76
CA ASN A 31 -19.02 -5.88 19.01
C ASN A 31 -19.40 -4.73 19.96
N GLY A 32 -20.12 -3.71 19.48
CA GLY A 32 -20.60 -2.60 20.31
C GLY A 32 -20.94 -1.34 19.54
N LYS A 33 -21.23 -0.26 20.27
CA LYS A 33 -21.54 1.05 19.67
C LYS A 33 -20.26 1.86 19.50
N LEU A 34 -20.13 2.51 18.35
CA LEU A 34 -19.07 3.45 18.01
C LEU A 34 -19.63 4.86 17.86
N GLU A 35 -18.89 5.85 18.32
CA GLU A 35 -19.16 7.27 18.08
C GLU A 35 -18.02 7.88 17.26
N GLY A 36 -18.35 8.30 16.04
CA GLY A 36 -17.46 9.01 15.14
C GLY A 36 -17.84 10.48 14.99
N VAL A 37 -17.27 11.09 13.97
CA VAL A 37 -17.30 12.54 13.70
C VAL A 37 -17.91 12.82 12.33
N VAL A 38 -18.67 13.90 12.20
CA VAL A 38 -19.08 14.47 10.91
C VAL A 38 -18.11 15.57 10.51
N VAL A 39 -17.55 15.49 9.30
CA VAL A 39 -16.73 16.56 8.71
C VAL A 39 -17.66 17.67 8.23
N PRO A 40 -17.63 18.89 8.80
CA PRO A 40 -18.63 19.92 8.49
C PRO A 40 -18.62 20.37 7.02
N ALA A 41 -17.45 20.39 6.38
CA ALA A 41 -17.30 20.90 5.01
C ALA A 41 -17.98 19.99 3.97
N THR A 42 -17.99 18.68 4.20
CA THR A 42 -18.44 17.67 3.22
C THR A 42 -19.66 16.88 3.70
N GLY A 43 -19.94 16.89 5.01
CA GLY A 43 -20.95 16.05 5.65
C GLY A 43 -20.54 14.58 5.76
N ILE A 44 -19.30 14.23 5.42
CA ILE A 44 -18.79 12.85 5.51
C ILE A 44 -18.68 12.45 6.98
N ARG A 45 -19.14 11.23 7.28
CA ARG A 45 -19.01 10.63 8.61
C ARG A 45 -17.72 9.82 8.65
N THR A 46 -16.93 10.02 9.71
CA THR A 46 -15.64 9.38 9.89
C THR A 46 -15.59 8.64 11.22
N PHE A 47 -15.02 7.45 11.20
CA PHE A 47 -14.80 6.61 12.37
C PHE A 47 -13.36 6.10 12.30
N LYS A 48 -12.50 6.52 13.23
CA LYS A 48 -11.07 6.25 13.21
C LYS A 48 -10.67 5.44 14.44
N GLY A 49 -9.65 4.60 14.32
CA GLY A 49 -9.18 3.79 15.45
C GLY A 49 -10.17 2.71 15.90
N ILE A 50 -10.89 2.09 14.97
CA ILE A 50 -11.84 1.01 15.26
C ILE A 50 -11.06 -0.32 15.37
N PRO A 51 -11.08 -1.03 16.51
CA PRO A 51 -10.41 -2.32 16.61
C PRO A 51 -11.12 -3.35 15.73
N PHE A 52 -10.35 -4.10 14.93
CA PHE A 52 -10.88 -5.23 14.14
C PHE A 52 -10.38 -6.59 14.61
N ALA A 53 -9.39 -6.61 15.51
CA ALA A 53 -8.92 -7.79 16.22
C ALA A 53 -8.47 -7.42 17.64
N GLN A 54 -8.21 -8.43 18.48
CA GLN A 54 -7.57 -8.21 19.79
C GLN A 54 -6.12 -7.72 19.60
N PRO A 55 -5.60 -6.89 20.53
CA PRO A 55 -4.20 -6.46 20.52
C PRO A 55 -3.24 -7.66 20.49
N PRO A 56 -2.32 -7.77 19.51
CA PRO A 56 -1.41 -8.91 19.36
C PRO A 56 -0.19 -8.80 20.30
N VAL A 57 -0.44 -8.57 21.58
CA VAL A 57 0.58 -8.33 22.62
C VAL A 57 0.78 -9.55 23.52
N GLY A 58 1.94 -9.64 24.17
CA GLY A 58 2.26 -10.73 25.10
C GLY A 58 2.14 -12.10 24.43
N ASP A 59 1.29 -12.98 24.99
CA ASP A 59 1.06 -14.32 24.45
C ASP A 59 0.39 -14.33 23.06
N LEU A 60 -0.19 -13.21 22.62
CA LEU A 60 -0.76 -13.05 21.27
C LEU A 60 0.28 -12.56 20.24
N ARG A 61 1.50 -12.23 20.67
CA ARG A 61 2.59 -11.93 19.73
C ARG A 61 2.88 -13.17 18.88
N TRP A 62 2.90 -12.96 17.57
CA TRP A 62 3.02 -14.01 16.55
C TRP A 62 1.94 -15.09 16.63
N LYS A 63 0.70 -14.68 16.89
CA LYS A 63 -0.49 -15.50 16.69
C LYS A 63 -1.39 -14.91 15.61
N GLU A 64 -2.27 -15.75 15.09
CA GLU A 64 -3.39 -15.30 14.27
C GLU A 64 -4.22 -14.25 15.03
N PRO A 65 -4.72 -13.21 14.36
CA PRO A 65 -5.55 -12.19 15.00
C PRO A 65 -6.84 -12.83 15.56
N LEU A 66 -7.07 -12.64 16.86
CA LEU A 66 -8.29 -13.12 17.50
C LEU A 66 -9.44 -12.10 17.34
N PRO A 67 -10.70 -12.56 17.26
CA PRO A 67 -11.86 -11.67 17.18
C PRO A 67 -11.90 -10.65 18.33
N VAL A 68 -12.37 -9.43 18.00
CA VAL A 68 -12.54 -8.33 18.96
C VAL A 68 -13.47 -8.76 20.10
N GLN A 69 -13.12 -8.38 21.33
CA GLN A 69 -13.98 -8.56 22.48
C GLN A 69 -15.10 -7.52 22.48
N ASN A 70 -16.31 -7.95 22.84
CA ASN A 70 -17.44 -7.02 22.95
C ASN A 70 -17.19 -5.99 24.06
N TRP A 71 -17.65 -4.75 23.84
CA TRP A 71 -17.59 -3.69 24.86
C TRP A 71 -18.97 -3.17 25.23
N ALA A 72 -19.12 -2.73 26.47
CA ALA A 72 -20.31 -2.03 26.93
C ALA A 72 -20.22 -0.52 26.61
N GLY A 73 -21.37 0.12 26.47
CA GLY A 73 -21.45 1.56 26.22
C GLY A 73 -21.06 1.97 24.79
N VAL A 74 -20.51 3.17 24.65
CA VAL A 74 -20.13 3.77 23.37
C VAL A 74 -18.63 3.99 23.36
N ARG A 75 -17.93 3.43 22.37
CA ARG A 75 -16.49 3.65 22.15
C ARG A 75 -16.29 4.81 21.19
N LYS A 76 -15.41 5.74 21.54
CA LYS A 76 -15.03 6.85 20.65
C LYS A 76 -14.14 6.34 19.52
N ALA A 77 -14.46 6.80 18.32
CA ALA A 77 -13.75 6.54 17.08
C ALA A 77 -13.50 7.87 16.35
N ASP A 78 -12.99 8.87 17.07
CA ASP A 78 -12.79 10.26 16.61
C ASP A 78 -11.32 10.59 16.27
N HIS A 79 -10.39 9.66 16.54
CA HIS A 79 -8.96 9.80 16.26
C HIS A 79 -8.37 8.47 15.75
N PHE A 80 -7.21 8.53 15.09
CA PHE A 80 -6.53 7.35 14.59
C PHE A 80 -5.92 6.54 15.75
N GLY A 81 -5.97 5.21 15.66
CA GLY A 81 -5.25 4.34 16.59
C GLY A 81 -3.73 4.34 16.34
N PRO A 82 -2.95 3.61 17.15
CA PRO A 82 -1.51 3.46 16.95
C PRO A 82 -1.18 2.77 15.63
N ARG A 83 -0.06 3.15 15.01
CA ARG A 83 0.52 2.41 13.88
C ARG A 83 1.35 1.22 14.37
N ALA A 84 1.52 0.22 13.52
CA ALA A 84 2.34 -0.95 13.84
C ALA A 84 3.82 -0.59 14.08
N MET A 85 4.49 -1.38 14.91
CA MET A 85 5.92 -1.27 15.19
C MET A 85 6.75 -1.27 13.89
N GLN A 86 7.55 -0.21 13.70
CA GLN A 86 8.34 0.00 12.48
C GLN A 86 9.46 1.03 12.67
N LYS A 87 10.47 1.00 11.80
CA LYS A 87 11.51 2.03 11.71
C LYS A 87 11.15 3.11 10.69
N PRO A 88 11.56 4.38 10.88
CA PRO A 88 11.31 5.46 9.92
C PRO A 88 12.27 5.37 8.72
N ILE A 89 12.11 4.34 7.88
CA ILE A 89 13.03 4.03 6.77
C ILE A 89 12.69 4.76 5.45
N PHE A 90 11.47 5.28 5.32
CA PHE A 90 11.00 6.02 4.15
C PHE A 90 10.73 7.49 4.53
N GLY A 91 11.49 8.41 3.94
CA GLY A 91 11.47 9.83 4.33
C GLY A 91 10.27 10.64 3.83
N ASP A 92 9.46 10.07 2.94
CA ASP A 92 8.21 10.64 2.43
C ASP A 92 6.98 10.31 3.27
N MET A 93 7.04 9.26 4.10
CA MET A 93 5.91 8.81 4.92
C MET A 93 5.57 9.78 6.05
N GLY A 94 4.28 10.14 6.14
CA GLY A 94 3.75 11.06 7.13
C GLY A 94 2.55 10.46 7.87
N PHE A 95 2.70 10.24 9.17
CA PHE A 95 1.72 9.48 9.97
C PHE A 95 0.87 10.37 10.87
N ARG A 96 -0.43 10.09 10.96
CA ARG A 96 -1.41 10.74 11.85
C ARG A 96 -1.81 9.85 13.04
N SER A 97 -1.21 8.67 13.17
CA SER A 97 -1.49 7.69 14.22
C SER A 97 -1.22 8.22 15.62
N ASP A 98 -1.93 7.68 16.61
CA ASP A 98 -1.67 7.92 18.03
C ASP A 98 -0.47 7.08 18.51
N GLY A 99 0.73 7.50 18.08
CA GLY A 99 1.97 6.80 18.39
C GLY A 99 2.15 5.50 17.61
N MET A 100 3.01 4.63 18.15
CA MET A 100 3.44 3.36 17.58
C MET A 100 3.37 2.28 18.67
N SER A 101 2.80 1.12 18.36
CA SER A 101 2.56 0.05 19.32
C SER A 101 2.43 -1.30 18.63
N GLU A 102 2.59 -2.39 19.39
CA GLU A 102 2.12 -3.71 18.97
C GLU A 102 0.59 -3.80 18.96
N ASP A 103 -0.08 -3.07 19.86
CA ASP A 103 -1.53 -2.84 19.79
C ASP A 103 -1.83 -1.87 18.64
N CYS A 104 -1.93 -2.42 17.43
CA CYS A 104 -2.06 -1.66 16.18
C CYS A 104 -3.17 -2.17 15.24
N LEU A 105 -3.95 -3.17 15.63
CA LEU A 105 -4.97 -3.80 14.77
C LEU A 105 -6.26 -2.99 14.72
N TYR A 106 -6.14 -1.80 14.13
CA TYR A 106 -7.19 -0.81 13.96
C TYR A 106 -7.46 -0.51 12.49
N LEU A 107 -8.71 -0.15 12.18
CA LEU A 107 -9.12 0.36 10.88
C LEU A 107 -9.88 1.68 11.01
N ASN A 108 -10.04 2.37 9.89
CA ASN A 108 -10.71 3.66 9.79
C ASN A 108 -11.76 3.59 8.69
N VAL A 109 -12.92 4.23 8.88
CA VAL A 109 -14.04 4.24 7.94
C VAL A 109 -14.46 5.68 7.64
N TRP A 110 -14.56 6.04 6.36
CA TRP A 110 -15.26 7.24 5.90
C TRP A 110 -16.49 6.81 5.10
N THR A 111 -17.64 7.44 5.38
CA THR A 111 -18.89 7.10 4.71
C THR A 111 -19.75 8.33 4.41
N PRO A 112 -20.30 8.44 3.19
CA PRO A 112 -21.31 9.44 2.87
C PRO A 112 -22.72 9.02 3.32
N ALA A 113 -22.89 7.78 3.81
CA ALA A 113 -24.19 7.25 4.16
C ALA A 113 -24.78 7.93 5.41
N LYS A 114 -26.00 8.43 5.28
CA LYS A 114 -26.78 8.99 6.41
C LYS A 114 -27.47 7.92 7.26
N ALA A 115 -27.57 6.69 6.73
CA ALA A 115 -28.22 5.56 7.38
C ALA A 115 -27.45 4.25 7.13
N ALA A 116 -27.64 3.27 8.01
CA ALA A 116 -27.18 1.91 7.79
C ALA A 116 -27.88 1.27 6.57
N ASN A 117 -27.27 0.23 6.00
CA ASN A 117 -27.80 -0.56 4.88
C ASN A 117 -28.11 0.24 3.60
N ALA A 118 -27.38 1.33 3.35
CA ALA A 118 -27.54 2.14 2.13
C ALA A 118 -27.05 1.42 0.85
N GLY A 119 -26.34 0.29 0.97
CA GLY A 119 -25.92 -0.54 -0.16
C GLY A 119 -24.78 0.05 -1.00
N LEU A 120 -23.96 0.92 -0.40
CA LEU A 120 -22.87 1.60 -1.08
C LEU A 120 -21.70 0.64 -1.39
N PRO A 121 -20.98 0.84 -2.51
CA PRO A 121 -19.74 0.10 -2.74
C PRO A 121 -18.70 0.46 -1.69
N VAL A 122 -17.85 -0.51 -1.35
CA VAL A 122 -16.84 -0.40 -0.30
C VAL A 122 -15.46 -0.54 -0.93
N MET A 123 -14.54 0.35 -0.58
CA MET A 123 -13.12 0.17 -0.84
C MET A 123 -12.41 -0.16 0.47
N VAL A 124 -11.62 -1.23 0.50
CA VAL A 124 -10.70 -1.55 1.60
C VAL A 124 -9.27 -1.39 1.09
N TYR A 125 -8.53 -0.46 1.68
CA TYR A 125 -7.20 -0.07 1.24
C TYR A 125 -6.11 -0.60 2.17
N PHE A 126 -5.15 -1.32 1.59
CA PHE A 126 -3.93 -1.78 2.24
C PHE A 126 -2.76 -0.88 1.84
N TYR A 127 -2.08 -0.25 2.80
CA TYR A 127 -0.93 0.60 2.52
C TYR A 127 0.32 -0.18 2.11
N GLY A 128 1.24 0.50 1.43
CA GLY A 128 2.53 -0.01 0.96
C GLY A 128 3.63 -0.05 2.02
N GLY A 129 4.89 0.13 1.63
CA GLY A 129 6.03 0.19 2.57
C GLY A 129 6.75 -1.13 2.84
N GLY A 130 6.77 -2.02 1.83
CA GLY A 130 7.60 -3.24 1.85
C GLY A 130 7.22 -4.26 2.93
N LEU A 131 6.02 -4.19 3.50
CA LEU A 131 5.57 -4.97 4.66
C LEU A 131 6.37 -4.71 5.94
N VAL A 132 7.14 -3.61 6.00
CA VAL A 132 8.03 -3.26 7.13
C VAL A 132 7.78 -1.84 7.68
N ALA A 133 7.09 -1.00 6.92
CA ALA A 133 6.67 0.35 7.32
C ALA A 133 5.34 0.70 6.65
N GLY A 134 4.65 1.73 7.13
CA GLY A 134 3.38 2.21 6.62
C GLY A 134 2.31 2.35 7.71
N ASP A 135 1.22 3.05 7.38
CA ASP A 135 0.14 3.37 8.30
C ASP A 135 -1.14 3.71 7.52
N GLY A 136 -2.28 3.13 7.92
CA GLY A 136 -3.59 3.43 7.36
C GLY A 136 -4.07 4.85 7.66
N SER A 137 -3.35 5.58 8.52
CA SER A 137 -3.60 6.99 8.80
C SER A 137 -2.87 7.96 7.87
N GLU A 138 -2.02 7.54 6.92
CA GLU A 138 -1.30 8.51 6.08
C GLU A 138 -2.25 9.43 5.29
N PRO A 139 -1.93 10.73 5.13
CA PRO A 139 -2.77 11.67 4.39
C PRO A 139 -3.04 11.27 2.93
N ARG A 140 -2.09 10.59 2.28
CA ARG A 140 -2.26 10.08 0.91
C ARG A 140 -3.39 9.05 0.76
N TYR A 141 -3.74 8.34 1.84
CA TYR A 141 -4.83 7.35 1.86
C TYR A 141 -6.13 7.89 2.46
N ASP A 142 -6.25 9.21 2.70
CA ASP A 142 -7.46 9.74 3.31
C ASP A 142 -8.70 9.39 2.50
N GLY A 143 -9.66 8.76 3.16
CA GLY A 143 -10.85 8.22 2.52
C GLY A 143 -11.91 9.25 2.18
N GLU A 144 -11.76 10.52 2.61
CA GLU A 144 -12.79 11.54 2.47
C GLU A 144 -13.10 11.85 1.01
N SER A 145 -12.08 12.01 0.14
CA SER A 145 -12.28 12.37 -1.27
C SER A 145 -13.17 11.34 -2.00
N LEU A 146 -12.79 10.07 -1.96
CA LEU A 146 -13.59 8.98 -2.53
C LEU A 146 -14.96 8.82 -1.85
N ALA A 147 -15.07 9.12 -0.55
CA ALA A 147 -16.35 9.11 0.14
C ALA A 147 -17.32 10.16 -0.43
N THR A 148 -16.83 11.35 -0.82
CA THR A 148 -17.65 12.35 -1.52
C THR A 148 -18.14 11.85 -2.89
N LYS A 149 -17.46 10.87 -3.50
CA LYS A 149 -17.87 10.20 -4.75
C LYS A 149 -18.82 9.00 -4.56
N GLY A 150 -19.36 8.81 -3.35
CA GLY A 150 -20.41 7.82 -3.05
C GLY A 150 -19.88 6.44 -2.64
N ILE A 151 -18.67 6.37 -2.08
CA ILE A 151 -17.99 5.12 -1.71
C ILE A 151 -17.82 5.07 -0.18
N VAL A 152 -17.95 3.90 0.43
CA VAL A 152 -17.48 3.70 1.81
C VAL A 152 -16.01 3.30 1.73
N THR A 153 -15.12 4.10 2.31
CA THR A 153 -13.68 3.82 2.27
C THR A 153 -13.19 3.33 3.63
N VAL A 154 -12.35 2.31 3.60
CA VAL A 154 -11.76 1.68 4.78
C VAL A 154 -10.26 1.63 4.61
N THR A 155 -9.49 2.14 5.57
CA THR A 155 -8.03 1.91 5.64
C THR A 155 -7.70 1.02 6.82
N VAL A 156 -6.72 0.13 6.67
CA VAL A 156 -6.44 -0.97 7.62
C VAL A 156 -4.98 -0.94 8.06
N ASN A 157 -4.74 -0.99 9.36
CA ASN A 157 -3.43 -1.30 9.93
C ASN A 157 -3.23 -2.81 10.05
N TYR A 158 -2.01 -3.26 9.78
CA TYR A 158 -1.60 -4.66 9.90
C TYR A 158 -0.17 -4.76 10.43
N ARG A 159 0.19 -5.86 11.10
CA ARG A 159 1.54 -6.05 11.66
C ARG A 159 2.60 -6.09 10.56
N LEU A 160 3.78 -5.56 10.88
CA LEU A 160 4.89 -5.35 9.95
C LEU A 160 6.16 -6.05 10.41
N GLY A 161 7.08 -6.30 9.47
CA GLY A 161 8.44 -6.80 9.73
C GLY A 161 8.47 -8.01 10.65
N ILE A 162 9.32 -7.96 11.69
CA ILE A 162 9.48 -9.04 12.67
C ILE A 162 8.18 -9.34 13.43
N PHE A 163 7.24 -8.40 13.55
CA PHE A 163 5.96 -8.63 14.23
C PHE A 163 4.92 -9.31 13.32
N GLY A 164 4.98 -9.05 12.02
CA GLY A 164 4.00 -9.52 11.03
C GLY A 164 4.41 -10.78 10.28
N PHE A 165 5.71 -11.06 10.14
CA PHE A 165 6.21 -12.06 9.17
C PHE A 165 7.32 -12.96 9.73
N PHE A 166 7.40 -13.09 11.06
CA PHE A 166 8.32 -14.03 11.72
C PHE A 166 7.76 -15.45 11.71
N SER A 167 8.58 -16.42 11.29
CA SER A 167 8.21 -17.84 11.29
C SER A 167 9.19 -18.61 12.18
N HIS A 168 8.72 -19.60 12.94
CA HIS A 168 9.57 -20.40 13.84
C HIS A 168 8.95 -21.78 14.07
N PRO A 169 9.73 -22.87 14.19
CA PRO A 169 9.17 -24.22 14.40
C PRO A 169 8.26 -24.34 15.63
N GLU A 170 8.59 -23.64 16.73
CA GLU A 170 7.71 -23.62 17.92
C GLU A 170 6.38 -22.91 17.67
N LEU A 171 6.35 -21.88 16.81
CA LEU A 171 5.11 -21.20 16.42
C LEU A 171 4.25 -22.11 15.54
N THR A 172 4.87 -22.77 14.56
CA THR A 172 4.21 -23.78 13.71
C THR A 172 3.60 -24.91 14.56
N LYS A 173 4.33 -25.35 15.60
CA LYS A 173 3.84 -26.37 16.55
C LYS A 173 2.70 -25.86 17.44
N GLU A 174 2.72 -24.59 17.84
CA GLU A 174 1.66 -23.96 18.64
C GLU A 174 0.38 -23.74 17.82
N SER A 175 0.51 -23.51 16.52
CA SER A 175 -0.61 -23.24 15.61
C SER A 175 -1.50 -24.45 15.38
N ALA A 176 -2.83 -24.24 15.44
CA ALA A 176 -3.82 -25.25 15.07
C ALA A 176 -3.75 -25.66 13.59
N HIS A 177 -3.15 -24.82 12.74
CA HIS A 177 -3.04 -25.02 11.30
C HIS A 177 -1.67 -25.56 10.87
N GLN A 178 -0.78 -25.86 11.83
CA GLN A 178 0.61 -26.26 11.55
C GLN A 178 1.32 -25.25 10.64
N ALA A 179 1.10 -23.95 10.92
CA ALA A 179 1.56 -22.82 10.14
C ALA A 179 2.16 -21.73 11.04
N SER A 180 3.15 -20.98 10.54
CA SER A 180 3.64 -19.74 11.16
C SER A 180 4.06 -18.73 10.10
N GLY A 181 4.29 -17.48 10.51
CA GLY A 181 4.50 -16.37 9.58
C GLY A 181 3.19 -15.79 9.06
N ASN A 182 3.28 -14.91 8.07
CA ASN A 182 2.13 -14.27 7.40
C ASN A 182 1.08 -13.59 8.31
N TYR A 183 1.39 -13.31 9.58
CA TYR A 183 0.47 -12.67 10.51
C TYR A 183 -0.06 -11.32 10.00
N GLY A 184 0.77 -10.54 9.30
CA GLY A 184 0.33 -9.29 8.66
C GLY A 184 -0.73 -9.52 7.57
N TYR A 185 -0.65 -10.64 6.82
CA TYR A 185 -1.69 -11.02 5.86
C TYR A 185 -2.95 -11.56 6.55
N LEU A 186 -2.79 -12.29 7.66
CA LEU A 186 -3.90 -12.73 8.47
C LEU A 186 -4.63 -11.55 9.14
N ASP A 187 -3.92 -10.48 9.52
CA ASP A 187 -4.51 -9.24 10.02
C ASP A 187 -5.40 -8.58 8.96
N GLN A 188 -4.91 -8.50 7.72
CA GLN A 188 -5.70 -7.98 6.60
C GLN A 188 -6.93 -8.85 6.32
N HIS A 189 -6.79 -10.19 6.36
CA HIS A 189 -7.92 -11.11 6.26
C HIS A 189 -8.95 -10.87 7.38
N ALA A 190 -8.50 -10.72 8.63
CA ALA A 190 -9.39 -10.42 9.76
C ALA A 190 -10.11 -9.08 9.59
N ALA A 191 -9.46 -8.07 9.02
CA ALA A 191 -10.12 -6.82 8.66
C ALA A 191 -11.19 -7.02 7.57
N LEU A 192 -10.97 -7.88 6.57
CA LEU A 192 -11.99 -8.24 5.59
C LEU A 192 -13.18 -8.96 6.24
N VAL A 193 -12.92 -9.89 7.17
CA VAL A 193 -13.98 -10.54 7.96
C VAL A 193 -14.77 -9.51 8.78
N TRP A 194 -14.09 -8.53 9.39
CA TRP A 194 -14.75 -7.44 10.09
C TRP A 194 -15.64 -6.62 9.15
N VAL A 195 -15.15 -6.29 7.94
CA VAL A 195 -15.91 -5.55 6.93
C VAL A 195 -17.18 -6.31 6.54
N GLN A 196 -17.07 -7.62 6.27
CA GLN A 196 -18.22 -8.47 5.95
C GLN A 196 -19.30 -8.44 7.03
N GLN A 197 -18.89 -8.43 8.31
CA GLN A 197 -19.81 -8.44 9.44
C GLN A 197 -20.42 -7.06 9.75
N ASN A 198 -19.68 -5.97 9.50
CA ASN A 198 -19.99 -4.67 10.12
C ASN A 198 -20.24 -3.53 9.13
N ILE A 199 -19.80 -3.62 7.87
CA ILE A 199 -19.80 -2.45 6.97
C ILE A 199 -21.20 -1.93 6.64
N ALA A 200 -22.20 -2.80 6.75
CA ALA A 200 -23.61 -2.45 6.62
C ALA A 200 -24.06 -1.39 7.64
N ALA A 201 -23.49 -1.38 8.86
CA ALA A 201 -23.76 -0.35 9.87
C ALA A 201 -23.28 1.05 9.44
N PHE A 202 -22.32 1.10 8.51
CA PHE A 202 -21.78 2.32 7.90
C PHE A 202 -22.39 2.60 6.52
N GLY A 203 -23.38 1.80 6.09
CA GLY A 203 -24.08 1.94 4.83
C GLY A 203 -23.45 1.24 3.63
N GLY A 204 -22.34 0.51 3.82
CA GLY A 204 -21.72 -0.28 2.76
C GLY A 204 -22.45 -1.60 2.48
N ASP A 205 -22.31 -2.15 1.27
CA ASP A 205 -22.74 -3.51 0.93
C ASP A 205 -21.55 -4.47 1.07
N PRO A 206 -21.60 -5.46 2.00
CA PRO A 206 -20.52 -6.43 2.18
C PRO A 206 -20.25 -7.29 0.92
N ARG A 207 -21.16 -7.34 -0.05
CA ARG A 207 -20.98 -8.06 -1.32
C ARG A 207 -20.36 -7.20 -2.42
N ARG A 208 -20.08 -5.92 -2.16
CA ARG A 208 -19.50 -4.97 -3.12
C ARG A 208 -18.21 -4.38 -2.55
N VAL A 209 -17.32 -5.26 -2.11
CA VAL A 209 -16.02 -4.91 -1.54
C VAL A 209 -14.94 -4.97 -2.62
N THR A 210 -14.35 -3.83 -2.93
CA THR A 210 -13.13 -3.74 -3.74
C THR A 210 -11.93 -3.57 -2.81
N ILE A 211 -10.94 -4.47 -2.89
CA ILE A 211 -9.66 -4.29 -2.20
C ILE A 211 -8.71 -3.49 -3.09
N ALA A 212 -7.92 -2.61 -2.50
CA ALA A 212 -6.98 -1.75 -3.20
C ALA A 212 -5.68 -1.59 -2.41
N GLY A 213 -4.58 -1.26 -3.08
CA GLY A 213 -3.32 -0.95 -2.41
C GLY A 213 -2.18 -0.68 -3.36
N GLU A 214 -1.14 -0.04 -2.84
CA GLU A 214 0.07 0.33 -3.57
C GLU A 214 1.31 -0.39 -3.02
N SER A 215 2.25 -0.76 -3.90
CA SER A 215 3.50 -1.43 -3.50
C SER A 215 3.24 -2.71 -2.71
N ALA A 216 3.73 -2.81 -1.47
CA ALA A 216 3.39 -3.90 -0.55
C ALA A 216 1.88 -4.06 -0.28
N GLY A 217 1.10 -2.98 -0.44
CA GLY A 217 -0.36 -3.01 -0.44
C GLY A 217 -0.93 -3.70 -1.68
N SER A 218 -0.40 -3.42 -2.88
CA SER A 218 -0.76 -4.14 -4.11
C SER A 218 -0.35 -5.62 -4.03
N ILE A 219 0.83 -5.89 -3.47
CA ILE A 219 1.31 -7.25 -3.18
C ILE A 219 0.34 -7.96 -2.23
N SER A 220 -0.15 -7.25 -1.21
CA SER A 220 -1.18 -7.73 -0.30
C SER A 220 -2.49 -8.02 -1.02
N VAL A 221 -2.95 -7.14 -1.91
CA VAL A 221 -4.16 -7.37 -2.74
C VAL A 221 -4.05 -8.67 -3.52
N CYS A 222 -2.94 -8.88 -4.24
CA CYS A 222 -2.70 -10.11 -4.99
C CYS A 222 -2.62 -11.35 -4.07
N ALA A 223 -2.00 -11.24 -2.89
CA ALA A 223 -1.95 -12.32 -1.90
C ALA A 223 -3.35 -12.68 -1.36
N GLN A 224 -4.20 -11.70 -1.06
CA GLN A 224 -5.59 -11.92 -0.63
C GLN A 224 -6.44 -12.55 -1.75
N MET A 225 -6.19 -12.21 -3.01
CA MET A 225 -6.83 -12.88 -4.15
C MET A 225 -6.38 -14.34 -4.31
N ALA A 226 -5.12 -14.65 -3.98
CA ALA A 226 -4.59 -16.01 -4.06
C ALA A 226 -5.03 -16.89 -2.86
N SER A 227 -5.27 -16.28 -1.70
CA SER A 227 -5.56 -17.01 -0.47
C SER A 227 -6.96 -17.67 -0.50
N PRO A 228 -7.09 -18.96 -0.15
CA PRO A 228 -8.40 -19.59 0.01
C PRO A 228 -9.23 -18.97 1.14
N LEU A 229 -8.62 -18.23 2.07
CA LEU A 229 -9.32 -17.61 3.19
C LEU A 229 -10.09 -16.35 2.76
N SER A 230 -9.57 -15.60 1.79
CA SER A 230 -10.06 -14.25 1.47
C SER A 230 -10.70 -14.11 0.10
N LYS A 231 -10.41 -15.01 -0.85
CA LYS A 231 -10.84 -14.86 -2.25
C LYS A 231 -12.36 -14.73 -2.44
N ASP A 232 -13.15 -15.29 -1.53
CA ASP A 232 -14.62 -15.25 -1.56
C ASP A 232 -15.21 -14.05 -0.77
N LEU A 233 -14.36 -13.21 -0.16
CA LEU A 233 -14.76 -12.02 0.59
C LEU A 233 -14.67 -10.72 -0.22
N ILE A 234 -14.25 -10.81 -1.49
CA ILE A 234 -13.90 -9.68 -2.35
C ILE A 234 -14.66 -9.75 -3.67
N ALA A 235 -15.04 -8.58 -4.20
CA ALA A 235 -15.83 -8.42 -5.42
C ALA A 235 -15.08 -7.66 -6.53
N GLY A 236 -13.96 -7.01 -6.21
CA GLY A 236 -13.09 -6.31 -7.14
C GLY A 236 -11.71 -6.08 -6.53
N ALA A 237 -10.70 -5.86 -7.37
CA ALA A 237 -9.34 -5.60 -6.93
C ALA A 237 -8.70 -4.45 -7.71
N ILE A 238 -7.95 -3.61 -6.99
CA ILE A 238 -7.07 -2.58 -7.56
C ILE A 238 -5.64 -2.84 -7.10
N GLY A 239 -4.72 -3.00 -8.05
CA GLY A 239 -3.30 -3.23 -7.79
C GLY A 239 -2.43 -2.09 -8.34
N GLU A 240 -1.87 -1.28 -7.46
CA GLU A 240 -0.96 -0.20 -7.83
C GLU A 240 0.48 -0.67 -7.58
N SER A 241 1.18 -1.08 -8.63
CA SER A 241 2.62 -1.35 -8.59
C SER A 241 3.02 -2.47 -7.61
N GLY A 242 2.66 -3.74 -7.88
CA GLY A 242 3.31 -4.91 -7.26
C GLY A 242 2.46 -6.18 -7.13
N ALA A 243 3.11 -7.34 -7.17
CA ALA A 243 2.54 -8.65 -6.82
C ALA A 243 3.59 -9.53 -6.11
N PRO A 244 3.20 -10.49 -5.24
CA PRO A 244 4.08 -11.43 -4.55
C PRO A 244 4.57 -12.53 -5.52
N ILE A 245 5.18 -12.12 -6.62
CA ILE A 245 5.69 -12.97 -7.69
C ILE A 245 7.17 -12.62 -7.88
N ASN A 246 8.03 -13.64 -7.83
CA ASN A 246 9.49 -13.51 -8.00
C ASN A 246 9.83 -12.58 -9.19
N PRO A 247 10.66 -11.55 -9.00
CA PRO A 247 11.55 -11.29 -7.86
C PRO A 247 10.96 -10.43 -6.73
N THR A 248 9.71 -9.96 -6.85
CA THR A 248 9.14 -8.99 -5.91
C THR A 248 8.45 -9.71 -4.75
N LEU A 249 9.06 -9.66 -3.55
CA LEU A 249 8.52 -10.20 -2.29
C LEU A 249 7.79 -11.56 -2.43
N SER A 250 8.35 -12.45 -3.25
CA SER A 250 7.78 -13.78 -3.46
C SER A 250 7.88 -14.58 -2.15
N PRO A 251 6.81 -15.30 -1.75
CA PRO A 251 6.85 -16.16 -0.58
C PRO A 251 7.96 -17.22 -0.67
N VAL A 252 8.66 -17.47 0.43
CA VAL A 252 9.64 -18.55 0.55
C VAL A 252 8.98 -19.81 1.11
N PRO A 253 9.55 -21.02 0.95
CA PRO A 253 9.05 -22.19 1.66
C PRO A 253 9.03 -21.97 3.19
N LEU A 254 8.01 -22.49 3.89
CA LEU A 254 7.89 -22.34 5.36
C LEU A 254 9.18 -22.73 6.09
N ALA A 255 9.82 -23.84 5.70
CA ALA A 255 11.09 -24.30 6.28
C ALA A 255 12.22 -23.25 6.17
N THR A 256 12.25 -22.45 5.09
CA THR A 256 13.21 -21.34 4.95
C THR A 256 12.89 -20.22 5.94
N GLY A 257 11.61 -19.86 6.08
CA GLY A 257 11.16 -18.87 7.07
C GLY A 257 11.47 -19.31 8.50
N GLU A 258 11.20 -20.56 8.84
CA GLU A 258 11.51 -21.15 10.14
C GLU A 258 13.02 -21.20 10.42
N GLY A 259 13.83 -21.54 9.42
CA GLY A 259 15.29 -21.48 9.52
C GLY A 259 15.80 -20.06 9.80
N ASN A 260 15.20 -19.05 9.17
CA ASN A 260 15.47 -17.65 9.48
C ASN A 260 15.10 -17.32 10.92
N GLY A 261 13.94 -17.80 11.39
CA GLY A 261 13.50 -17.57 12.77
C GLY A 261 14.41 -18.20 13.81
N THR A 262 14.84 -19.45 13.61
CA THR A 262 15.79 -20.12 14.52
C THR A 262 17.13 -19.39 14.55
N LYS A 263 17.61 -18.91 13.40
CA LYS A 263 18.84 -18.11 13.34
C LYS A 263 18.70 -16.77 14.08
N PHE A 264 17.54 -16.11 13.96
CA PHE A 264 17.25 -14.91 14.72
C PHE A 264 17.27 -15.20 16.22
N ALA A 265 16.53 -16.22 16.66
CA ALA A 265 16.44 -16.63 18.07
C ALA A 265 17.82 -16.91 18.69
N ALA A 266 18.67 -17.67 17.98
CA ALA A 266 20.05 -17.92 18.39
C ALA A 266 20.89 -16.64 18.50
N THR A 267 20.70 -15.68 17.57
CA THR A 267 21.46 -14.42 17.54
C THR A 267 21.08 -13.50 18.71
N VAL A 268 19.82 -13.49 19.12
CA VAL A 268 19.34 -12.70 20.27
C VAL A 268 19.45 -13.45 21.60
N GLY A 269 19.95 -14.69 21.58
CA GLY A 269 20.13 -15.52 22.78
C GLY A 269 18.85 -16.07 23.40
N ALA A 270 17.77 -16.15 22.62
CA ALA A 270 16.49 -16.72 23.06
C ALA A 270 16.47 -18.23 22.83
N ASN A 271 16.14 -19.02 23.86
CA ASN A 271 16.17 -20.49 23.82
C ASN A 271 14.78 -21.12 23.74
N SER A 272 13.73 -20.29 23.76
CA SER A 272 12.33 -20.72 23.69
C SER A 272 11.45 -19.63 23.08
N LEU A 273 10.25 -20.01 22.66
CA LEU A 273 9.23 -19.03 22.26
C LEU A 273 8.85 -18.06 23.39
N ALA A 274 8.89 -18.52 24.66
CA ALA A 274 8.66 -17.66 25.81
C ALA A 274 9.74 -16.56 25.93
N ASP A 275 11.02 -16.92 25.75
CA ASP A 275 12.12 -15.95 25.75
C ASP A 275 11.94 -14.91 24.64
N LEU A 276 11.57 -15.36 23.42
CA LEU A 276 11.32 -14.48 22.29
C LEU A 276 10.14 -13.51 22.55
N ARG A 277 9.04 -13.99 23.15
CA ARG A 277 7.89 -13.15 23.51
C ARG A 277 8.20 -12.19 24.66
N ALA A 278 9.15 -12.52 25.53
CA ALA A 278 9.58 -11.66 26.63
C ALA A 278 10.44 -10.46 26.18
N ILE A 279 11.00 -10.48 24.97
CA ILE A 279 11.78 -9.35 24.45
C ILE A 279 10.87 -8.11 24.32
N PRO A 280 11.23 -6.94 24.87
CA PRO A 280 10.47 -5.70 24.67
C PRO A 280 10.32 -5.36 23.19
N ALA A 281 9.18 -4.80 22.78
CA ALA A 281 8.87 -4.57 21.37
C ALA A 281 9.91 -3.67 20.68
N GLU A 282 10.32 -2.58 21.32
CA GLU A 282 11.34 -1.67 20.79
C GLU A 282 12.68 -2.37 20.62
N GLN A 283 13.07 -3.21 21.59
CA GLN A 283 14.31 -3.98 21.50
C GLN A 283 14.23 -5.02 20.38
N LEU A 284 13.12 -5.76 20.26
CA LEU A 284 12.90 -6.74 19.21
C LEU A 284 12.95 -6.09 17.81
N LEU A 285 12.34 -4.92 17.68
CA LEU A 285 12.42 -4.12 16.46
C LEU A 285 13.88 -3.73 16.16
N ASP A 286 14.60 -3.16 17.12
CA ASP A 286 16.00 -2.75 16.96
C ASP A 286 16.90 -3.92 16.59
N ASP A 287 16.72 -5.06 17.28
CA ASP A 287 17.45 -6.28 17.04
C ASP A 287 17.22 -6.78 15.61
N SER A 288 15.98 -6.77 15.11
CA SER A 288 15.66 -7.23 13.74
C SER A 288 16.30 -6.41 12.61
N TYR A 289 16.74 -5.17 12.88
CA TYR A 289 17.41 -4.31 11.90
C TYR A 289 18.94 -4.34 12.00
N LYS A 290 19.52 -5.10 12.93
CA LYS A 290 20.99 -5.21 13.06
C LYS A 290 21.61 -5.84 11.81
N PRO A 291 22.81 -5.41 11.38
CA PRO A 291 23.51 -6.04 10.27
C PRO A 291 23.67 -7.54 10.45
N GLY A 292 23.37 -8.32 9.39
CA GLY A 292 23.49 -9.77 9.40
C GLY A 292 22.28 -10.52 9.96
N MET A 293 21.25 -9.81 10.45
CA MET A 293 19.99 -10.43 10.83
C MET A 293 19.30 -11.09 9.63
N PRO A 294 18.69 -12.27 9.81
CA PRO A 294 17.97 -12.93 8.74
C PRO A 294 16.72 -12.11 8.35
N PRO A 295 16.30 -12.16 7.06
CA PRO A 295 15.13 -11.42 6.62
C PRO A 295 13.84 -12.02 7.17
N ASN A 296 12.89 -11.15 7.50
CA ASN A 296 11.49 -11.53 7.64
C ASN A 296 10.90 -11.67 6.23
N ALA A 297 10.27 -12.81 5.96
CA ALA A 297 9.74 -13.13 4.64
C ALA A 297 8.31 -13.64 4.76
N THR A 298 7.51 -13.37 3.73
CA THR A 298 6.26 -14.07 3.53
C THR A 298 6.57 -15.54 3.21
N VAL A 299 5.68 -16.44 3.60
CA VAL A 299 5.92 -17.89 3.49
C VAL A 299 4.76 -18.60 2.81
N ILE A 300 5.06 -19.71 2.13
CA ILE A 300 4.06 -20.72 1.79
C ILE A 300 3.82 -21.54 3.06
N ASP A 301 2.85 -21.12 3.86
CA ASP A 301 2.56 -21.68 5.17
C ASP A 301 1.58 -22.87 5.15
N GLY A 302 0.99 -23.17 3.99
CA GLY A 302 -0.02 -24.23 3.87
C GLY A 302 -1.41 -23.84 4.36
N TYR A 303 -1.61 -22.61 4.84
CA TYR A 303 -2.86 -22.12 5.40
C TYR A 303 -3.34 -20.84 4.72
N PHE A 304 -2.65 -19.70 4.92
CA PHE A 304 -2.96 -18.46 4.21
C PHE A 304 -2.54 -18.58 2.74
N LEU A 305 -1.35 -19.14 2.48
CA LEU A 305 -0.84 -19.46 1.14
C LEU A 305 -0.49 -20.94 1.07
N THR A 306 -1.29 -21.69 0.31
CA THR A 306 -1.11 -23.14 0.13
C THR A 306 -0.03 -23.49 -0.90
N LYS A 307 0.31 -22.56 -1.79
CA LYS A 307 1.39 -22.64 -2.80
C LYS A 307 1.80 -21.23 -3.24
N GLN A 308 2.76 -21.12 -4.16
CA GLN A 308 3.18 -19.83 -4.69
C GLN A 308 1.99 -19.11 -5.35
N PRO A 309 1.82 -17.79 -5.16
CA PRO A 309 0.77 -17.02 -5.84
C PRO A 309 0.78 -17.21 -7.36
N VAL A 310 1.96 -17.25 -8.00
CA VAL A 310 2.05 -17.52 -9.45
C VAL A 310 1.42 -18.87 -9.85
N ASP A 311 1.53 -19.89 -9.01
CA ASP A 311 0.95 -21.22 -9.25
C ASP A 311 -0.55 -21.24 -9.01
N VAL A 312 -1.05 -20.49 -8.01
CA VAL A 312 -2.50 -20.31 -7.78
C VAL A 312 -3.15 -19.67 -9.01
N PHE A 313 -2.57 -18.58 -9.50
CA PHE A 313 -3.10 -17.84 -10.65
C PHE A 313 -2.97 -18.64 -11.97
N THR A 314 -1.87 -19.38 -12.14
CA THR A 314 -1.67 -20.26 -13.30
C THR A 314 -2.69 -21.40 -13.33
N ALA A 315 -3.06 -21.95 -12.16
CA ALA A 315 -4.07 -22.99 -12.04
C ALA A 315 -5.51 -22.48 -12.16
N GLY A 316 -5.74 -21.16 -12.16
CA GLY A 316 -7.09 -20.58 -12.14
C GLY A 316 -7.81 -20.79 -10.80
N GLU A 317 -7.07 -20.75 -9.69
CA GLU A 317 -7.62 -21.00 -8.34
C GLU A 317 -7.83 -19.71 -7.51
N GLN A 318 -7.37 -18.57 -8.03
CA GLN A 318 -7.46 -17.25 -7.41
C GLN A 318 -8.92 -16.74 -7.35
N ALA A 319 -9.13 -15.54 -6.81
CA ALA A 319 -10.41 -14.83 -6.94
C ALA A 319 -10.75 -14.48 -8.42
N HIS A 320 -11.89 -14.99 -8.90
CA HIS A 320 -12.44 -14.69 -10.24
C HIS A 320 -13.23 -13.37 -10.23
N ILE A 321 -12.51 -12.27 -10.00
CA ILE A 321 -13.06 -10.92 -9.87
C ILE A 321 -12.43 -9.94 -10.87
N PRO A 322 -13.12 -8.84 -11.22
CA PRO A 322 -12.56 -7.76 -12.03
C PRO A 322 -11.31 -7.16 -11.38
N LEU A 323 -10.32 -6.81 -12.21
CA LEU A 323 -9.04 -6.26 -11.77
C LEU A 323 -8.73 -4.95 -12.51
N LEU A 324 -8.40 -3.90 -11.78
CA LEU A 324 -7.71 -2.71 -12.30
C LEU A 324 -6.28 -2.75 -11.77
N VAL A 325 -5.28 -2.72 -12.64
CA VAL A 325 -3.89 -2.95 -12.24
C VAL A 325 -2.93 -2.13 -13.09
N GLY A 326 -1.84 -1.63 -12.51
CA GLY A 326 -0.88 -0.85 -13.27
C GLY A 326 0.36 -0.52 -12.49
N TRP A 327 1.21 0.29 -13.10
CA TRP A 327 2.51 0.68 -12.58
C TRP A 327 2.92 2.04 -13.10
N ASN A 328 3.99 2.58 -12.54
CA ASN A 328 4.53 3.89 -12.90
C ASN A 328 5.60 3.78 -13.99
N SER A 329 5.73 4.83 -14.81
CA SER A 329 6.64 4.84 -15.96
C SER A 329 8.13 4.86 -15.60
N ALA A 330 8.49 5.12 -14.33
CA ALA A 330 9.86 5.14 -13.83
C ALA A 330 9.93 4.74 -12.34
N GLU A 331 9.38 3.57 -11.99
CA GLU A 331 9.33 3.04 -10.61
C GLU A 331 10.62 3.28 -9.82
N VAL A 332 11.75 2.90 -10.40
CA VAL A 332 13.08 3.16 -9.82
C VAL A 332 14.01 3.75 -10.87
N PRO A 333 14.93 4.64 -10.46
CA PRO A 333 15.78 5.34 -11.41
C PRO A 333 16.89 4.43 -11.96
N TYR A 334 17.47 4.78 -13.11
CA TYR A 334 18.50 3.97 -13.79
C TYR A 334 19.67 3.52 -12.90
N GLN A 335 20.01 4.30 -11.87
CA GLN A 335 21.09 4.01 -10.92
C GLN A 335 20.87 2.68 -10.19
N ALA A 336 19.61 2.25 -10.01
CA ALA A 336 19.30 0.96 -9.40
C ALA A 336 19.80 -0.22 -10.25
N PHE A 337 19.79 -0.08 -11.59
CA PHE A 337 20.40 -1.07 -12.50
C PHE A 337 21.90 -0.82 -12.69
N MET A 338 22.27 0.46 -12.89
CA MET A 338 23.64 0.89 -13.20
C MET A 338 24.59 0.91 -11.99
N LYS A 339 24.11 0.54 -10.80
CA LYS A 339 24.89 0.57 -9.54
C LYS A 339 25.58 1.92 -9.30
N GLY A 340 24.88 3.01 -9.65
CA GLY A 340 25.38 4.38 -9.54
C GLY A 340 26.38 4.83 -10.61
N GLN A 341 26.73 3.99 -11.59
CA GLN A 341 27.60 4.36 -12.71
C GLN A 341 26.95 5.42 -13.61
N ALA A 342 27.79 6.22 -14.28
CA ALA A 342 27.33 7.18 -15.27
C ALA A 342 26.62 6.48 -16.45
N PRO A 343 25.53 7.05 -17.00
CA PRO A 343 24.70 6.43 -18.04
C PRO A 343 25.32 6.54 -19.45
N THR A 344 26.57 6.11 -19.60
CA THR A 344 27.25 6.03 -20.90
C THR A 344 26.92 4.71 -21.61
N VAL A 345 27.00 4.71 -22.93
CA VAL A 345 26.81 3.50 -23.77
C VAL A 345 27.72 2.36 -23.30
N GLU A 346 29.00 2.65 -23.07
CA GLU A 346 30.00 1.68 -22.62
C GLU A 346 29.65 1.08 -21.25
N ASN A 347 29.33 1.92 -20.25
CA ASN A 347 28.97 1.44 -18.91
C ASN A 347 27.70 0.59 -18.96
N TYR A 348 26.72 0.98 -19.77
CA TYR A 348 25.46 0.26 -19.89
C TYR A 348 25.65 -1.12 -20.51
N GLN A 349 26.36 -1.19 -21.64
CA GLN A 349 26.68 -2.47 -22.28
C GLN A 349 27.46 -3.39 -21.34
N LYS A 350 28.45 -2.85 -20.63
CA LYS A 350 29.19 -3.60 -19.61
C LYS A 350 28.29 -4.11 -18.48
N GLN A 351 27.44 -3.26 -17.92
CA GLN A 351 26.52 -3.63 -16.84
C GLN A 351 25.49 -4.69 -17.30
N VAL A 352 24.98 -4.58 -18.52
CA VAL A 352 24.11 -5.61 -19.12
C VAL A 352 24.86 -6.93 -19.29
N GLN A 353 26.09 -6.90 -19.82
CA GLN A 353 26.95 -8.08 -19.99
C GLN A 353 27.25 -8.76 -18.64
N GLU A 354 27.60 -8.00 -17.61
CA GLU A 354 27.87 -8.53 -16.27
C GLU A 354 26.63 -9.14 -15.61
N THR A 355 25.44 -8.59 -15.91
CA THR A 355 24.19 -9.04 -15.29
C THR A 355 23.61 -10.27 -15.99
N TYR A 356 23.68 -10.31 -17.32
CA TYR A 356 22.95 -11.29 -18.14
C TYR A 356 23.84 -12.25 -18.93
N ALA A 357 25.16 -12.07 -18.89
CA ALA A 357 26.15 -12.96 -19.52
C ALA A 357 25.80 -13.27 -20.99
N ASP A 358 25.52 -14.54 -21.31
CA ASP A 358 25.18 -15.02 -22.64
C ASP A 358 23.86 -14.46 -23.21
N LYS A 359 23.03 -13.83 -22.37
CA LYS A 359 21.76 -13.21 -22.76
C LYS A 359 21.85 -11.70 -23.00
N ALA A 360 23.04 -11.11 -22.89
CA ALA A 360 23.24 -9.66 -23.00
C ALA A 360 22.73 -9.08 -24.33
N ASP A 361 22.96 -9.77 -25.45
CA ASP A 361 22.51 -9.32 -26.77
C ASP A 361 20.98 -9.27 -26.89
N GLU A 362 20.28 -10.23 -26.30
CA GLU A 362 18.81 -10.24 -26.23
C GLU A 362 18.30 -9.06 -25.40
N VAL A 363 18.96 -8.78 -24.26
CA VAL A 363 18.63 -7.63 -23.42
C VAL A 363 18.87 -6.31 -24.15
N LEU A 364 20.00 -6.15 -24.84
CA LEU A 364 20.31 -4.93 -25.59
C LEU A 364 19.36 -4.72 -26.78
N LYS A 365 18.75 -5.78 -27.32
CA LYS A 365 17.68 -5.66 -28.32
C LYS A 365 16.36 -5.18 -27.71
N LEU A 366 16.03 -5.63 -26.51
CA LEU A 366 14.80 -5.27 -25.79
C LEU A 366 14.90 -3.90 -25.08
N TYR A 367 16.10 -3.52 -24.69
CA TYR A 367 16.48 -2.32 -23.96
C TYR A 367 17.71 -1.69 -24.65
N PRO A 368 17.51 -0.96 -25.77
CA PRO A 368 18.61 -0.40 -26.53
C PRO A 368 19.36 0.68 -25.75
N GLY A 369 20.66 0.78 -25.96
CA GLY A 369 21.51 1.77 -25.29
C GLY A 369 22.61 2.26 -26.22
N THR A 370 22.27 2.64 -27.46
CA THR A 370 23.24 3.11 -28.47
C THR A 370 23.56 4.60 -28.33
N THR A 371 22.79 5.33 -27.52
CA THR A 371 23.01 6.73 -27.13
C THR A 371 22.81 6.90 -25.63
N GLU A 372 23.35 7.96 -25.02
CA GLU A 372 23.12 8.24 -23.59
C GLU A 372 21.63 8.42 -23.24
N THR A 373 20.84 9.02 -24.14
CA THR A 373 19.39 9.16 -23.97
C THR A 373 18.69 7.80 -23.95
N GLU A 374 19.09 6.89 -24.85
CA GLU A 374 18.60 5.52 -24.84
C GLU A 374 19.03 4.78 -23.57
N VAL A 375 20.28 4.93 -23.13
CA VAL A 375 20.76 4.33 -21.88
C VAL A 375 19.92 4.79 -20.70
N LEU A 376 19.68 6.10 -20.54
CA LEU A 376 18.86 6.63 -19.45
C LEU A 376 17.47 6.00 -19.41
N LYS A 377 16.81 5.90 -20.58
CA LYS A 377 15.50 5.28 -20.72
C LYS A 377 15.55 3.79 -20.41
N SER A 378 16.36 3.04 -21.15
CA SER A 378 16.44 1.59 -21.08
C SER A 378 16.93 1.08 -19.74
N ALA A 379 17.87 1.76 -19.10
CA ALA A 379 18.32 1.40 -17.75
C ALA A 379 17.25 1.72 -16.69
N THR A 380 16.46 2.79 -16.84
CA THR A 380 15.33 3.08 -15.95
C THR A 380 14.20 2.06 -16.12
N GLU A 381 13.84 1.74 -17.37
CA GLU A 381 12.81 0.74 -17.68
C GLU A 381 13.26 -0.65 -17.19
N LEU A 382 14.50 -1.07 -17.46
CA LEU A 382 15.03 -2.35 -16.98
C LEU A 382 15.14 -2.40 -15.45
N ALA A 383 15.51 -1.30 -14.80
CA ALA A 383 15.49 -1.23 -13.34
C ALA A 383 14.08 -1.41 -12.77
N SER A 384 13.10 -0.70 -13.36
CA SER A 384 11.68 -0.75 -12.96
C SER A 384 11.06 -2.11 -13.20
N ASP A 385 11.35 -2.72 -14.35
CA ASP A 385 10.91 -4.05 -14.75
C ASP A 385 11.44 -5.13 -13.80
N ARG A 386 12.71 -5.06 -13.39
CA ARG A 386 13.29 -5.98 -12.41
C ARG A 386 12.84 -5.74 -10.97
N PHE A 387 12.43 -4.52 -10.65
CA PHE A 387 11.99 -4.16 -9.31
C PHE A 387 10.56 -4.63 -9.05
N ILE A 388 9.61 -4.21 -9.88
CA ILE A 388 8.17 -4.39 -9.58
C ILE A 388 7.24 -4.46 -10.80
N VAL A 389 7.61 -3.89 -11.94
CA VAL A 389 6.71 -3.87 -13.10
C VAL A 389 6.46 -5.27 -13.64
N TYR A 390 7.48 -6.13 -13.70
CA TYR A 390 7.32 -7.51 -14.18
C TYR A 390 6.34 -8.32 -13.31
N SER A 391 6.43 -8.25 -11.98
CA SER A 391 5.55 -9.03 -11.10
C SER A 391 4.10 -8.56 -11.23
N THR A 392 3.89 -7.25 -11.34
CA THR A 392 2.59 -6.63 -11.61
C THR A 392 2.03 -7.04 -12.97
N TRP A 393 2.84 -6.99 -14.02
CA TRP A 393 2.47 -7.46 -15.35
C TRP A 393 2.10 -8.93 -15.35
N LYS A 394 2.88 -9.79 -14.67
CA LYS A 394 2.63 -11.24 -14.63
C LYS A 394 1.30 -11.55 -13.95
N TRP A 395 0.99 -10.87 -12.84
CA TRP A 395 -0.31 -10.96 -12.20
C TRP A 395 -1.45 -10.55 -13.15
N ALA A 396 -1.31 -9.40 -13.82
CA ALA A 396 -2.29 -8.92 -14.78
C ALA A 396 -2.47 -9.86 -15.98
N ASP A 397 -1.40 -10.54 -16.42
CA ASP A 397 -1.43 -11.51 -17.53
C ASP A 397 -2.12 -12.80 -17.12
N LEU A 398 -1.78 -13.34 -15.95
CA LEU A 398 -2.44 -14.53 -15.44
C LEU A 398 -3.93 -14.26 -15.17
N GLN A 399 -4.29 -13.16 -14.50
CA GLN A 399 -5.70 -12.85 -14.23
C GLN A 399 -6.52 -12.71 -15.52
N ALA A 400 -5.97 -12.07 -16.56
CA ALA A 400 -6.67 -11.92 -17.84
C ALA A 400 -6.87 -13.25 -18.57
N ASN A 401 -5.98 -14.22 -18.34
CA ASN A 401 -6.00 -15.53 -18.99
C ASN A 401 -6.79 -16.59 -18.21
N THR A 402 -6.87 -16.50 -16.87
CA THR A 402 -7.48 -17.55 -16.02
C THR A 402 -8.66 -17.09 -15.18
N GLY A 403 -8.86 -15.78 -14.94
CA GLY A 403 -9.83 -15.25 -13.98
C GLY A 403 -11.24 -14.94 -14.51
N ASP A 404 -11.52 -15.15 -15.81
CA ASP A 404 -12.80 -14.93 -16.52
C ASP A 404 -13.46 -13.52 -16.45
N LYS A 405 -12.90 -12.59 -15.68
CA LYS A 405 -13.39 -11.21 -15.52
C LYS A 405 -12.52 -10.17 -16.24
N PRO A 406 -13.05 -8.97 -16.51
CA PRO A 406 -12.29 -7.89 -17.13
C PRO A 406 -11.04 -7.49 -16.34
N VAL A 407 -9.91 -7.32 -17.05
CA VAL A 407 -8.66 -6.77 -16.50
C VAL A 407 -8.32 -5.45 -17.18
N TYR A 408 -8.28 -4.36 -16.43
CA TYR A 408 -7.95 -3.02 -16.92
C TYR A 408 -6.51 -2.68 -16.53
N ARG A 409 -5.63 -2.48 -17.52
CA ARG A 409 -4.23 -2.11 -17.28
C ARG A 409 -3.99 -0.61 -17.43
N TYR A 410 -3.21 -0.01 -16.53
CA TYR A 410 -2.76 1.39 -16.68
C TYR A 410 -1.23 1.50 -16.60
N LEU A 411 -0.72 2.57 -17.21
CA LEU A 411 0.63 3.10 -17.00
C LEU A 411 0.46 4.53 -16.51
N PHE A 412 0.92 4.84 -15.30
CA PHE A 412 0.92 6.22 -14.82
C PHE A 412 2.25 6.89 -15.18
N SER A 413 2.17 8.00 -15.93
CA SER A 413 3.36 8.65 -16.52
C SER A 413 3.49 10.12 -16.12
N ARG A 414 2.66 10.61 -15.19
CA ARG A 414 2.73 12.00 -14.76
C ARG A 414 3.83 12.15 -13.71
N ASN A 415 4.85 12.94 -14.03
CA ASN A 415 5.87 13.29 -13.04
C ASN A 415 5.27 14.11 -11.91
N ARG A 416 5.76 13.85 -10.70
CA ARG A 416 5.56 14.79 -9.60
C ARG A 416 6.19 16.15 -9.96
N PRO A 417 5.53 17.25 -9.62
CA PRO A 417 6.10 18.57 -9.82
C PRO A 417 7.27 18.81 -8.86
N ALA A 418 7.96 19.93 -9.04
CA ALA A 418 9.06 20.32 -8.16
C ALA A 418 8.60 20.40 -6.69
N MET A 419 9.52 20.08 -5.78
CA MET A 419 9.29 20.28 -4.35
C MET A 419 9.10 21.77 -4.02
N THR A 420 8.31 22.08 -3.00
CA THR A 420 8.07 23.46 -2.56
C THR A 420 9.35 24.08 -1.99
N ALA A 421 9.43 25.42 -2.00
CA ALA A 421 10.57 26.14 -1.44
C ALA A 421 10.86 25.80 0.04
N LYS A 422 9.83 25.35 0.80
CA LYS A 422 9.98 24.90 2.20
C LYS A 422 10.87 23.67 2.35
N MET A 423 11.03 22.89 1.30
CA MET A 423 11.85 21.67 1.30
C MET A 423 13.35 21.97 1.14
N GLY A 424 13.74 23.22 0.88
CA GLY A 424 15.14 23.64 0.87
C GLY A 424 16.00 22.83 -0.11
N ASN A 425 17.04 22.17 0.42
CA ASN A 425 17.97 21.33 -0.34
C ASN A 425 17.58 19.84 -0.36
N ALA A 426 16.34 19.50 -0.02
CA ALA A 426 15.87 18.13 -0.12
C ALA A 426 15.87 17.63 -1.57
N THR A 427 16.07 16.32 -1.74
CA THR A 427 16.09 15.68 -3.06
C THR A 427 15.21 14.43 -3.05
N ALA A 428 14.75 14.01 -4.22
CA ALA A 428 14.05 12.73 -4.37
C ALA A 428 15.00 11.57 -4.05
N GLY A 429 14.52 10.63 -3.24
CA GLY A 429 15.19 9.38 -2.89
C GLY A 429 14.70 8.21 -3.74
N LEU A 430 15.14 7.00 -3.37
CA LEU A 430 14.64 5.77 -3.98
C LEU A 430 13.17 5.57 -3.65
N ALA A 431 12.44 4.93 -4.57
CA ALA A 431 11.06 4.50 -4.39
C ALA A 431 10.10 5.63 -3.93
N GLY A 432 10.25 6.84 -4.49
CA GLY A 432 9.40 7.99 -4.15
C GLY A 432 9.74 8.71 -2.84
N GLY A 433 10.76 8.23 -2.11
CA GLY A 433 11.21 8.80 -0.84
C GLY A 433 11.79 10.21 -0.94
N ILE A 434 12.05 10.84 0.22
CA ILE A 434 12.65 12.18 0.32
C ILE A 434 13.93 12.11 1.16
N ILE A 435 15.02 12.68 0.65
CA ILE A 435 16.28 12.83 1.37
C ILE A 435 16.41 14.29 1.81
N LYS A 436 16.34 14.55 3.13
CA LYS A 436 16.57 15.88 3.74
C LYS A 436 18.07 16.15 3.84
N GLY A 437 18.53 17.32 3.40
CA GLY A 437 19.95 17.55 3.09
C GLY A 437 20.94 17.41 4.26
N GLY A 438 22.02 16.67 4.01
CA GLY A 438 23.32 16.81 4.67
C GLY A 438 24.19 17.84 3.93
N GLY A 439 25.06 18.53 4.69
CA GLY A 439 25.76 19.77 4.35
C GLY A 439 26.41 19.89 2.97
N ALA A 440 26.60 21.15 2.56
CA ALA A 440 27.57 21.51 1.55
C ALA A 440 28.95 21.13 2.08
N ASP A 441 29.58 20.10 1.50
CA ASP A 441 31.02 20.12 1.17
C ASP A 441 31.46 18.88 0.38
N ALA A 442 32.48 19.14 -0.45
CA ALA A 442 33.29 18.26 -1.32
C ALA A 442 32.60 17.65 -2.57
N ALA A 443 32.84 18.30 -3.72
CA ALA A 443 32.83 17.71 -5.08
C ALA A 443 31.78 16.62 -5.34
N LYS A 444 30.49 16.95 -5.21
CA LYS A 444 29.43 16.05 -5.68
C LYS A 444 29.52 15.95 -7.21
N PRO A 445 29.54 14.73 -7.80
CA PRO A 445 29.31 14.56 -9.23
C PRO A 445 28.08 15.36 -9.66
N LYS A 446 28.06 15.85 -10.91
CA LYS A 446 26.86 16.52 -11.48
C LYS A 446 25.61 15.74 -11.05
N PRO A 447 24.53 16.41 -10.60
CA PRO A 447 23.31 15.72 -10.26
C PRO A 447 22.92 14.84 -11.43
N PRO A 448 22.60 13.56 -11.18
CA PRO A 448 22.32 12.61 -12.25
C PRO A 448 21.19 13.15 -13.14
N VAL A 449 21.34 12.97 -14.45
CA VAL A 449 20.28 13.34 -15.40
C VAL A 449 19.03 12.56 -15.04
N ALA A 450 17.96 13.26 -14.65
CA ALA A 450 16.70 12.63 -14.28
C ALA A 450 15.98 12.14 -15.54
N PHE A 451 15.47 10.91 -15.49
CA PHE A 451 14.55 10.42 -16.51
C PHE A 451 13.16 11.05 -16.28
N ASP A 452 12.50 11.45 -17.36
CA ASP A 452 11.16 12.03 -17.34
C ASP A 452 10.14 10.91 -17.17
N GLY A 453 9.74 10.63 -15.93
CA GLY A 453 8.75 9.60 -15.61
C GLY A 453 8.23 9.66 -14.17
N ALA A 454 7.13 8.95 -13.94
CA ALA A 454 6.52 8.82 -12.61
C ALA A 454 7.32 7.84 -11.74
N ALA A 455 7.76 8.29 -10.57
CA ALA A 455 8.48 7.47 -9.60
C ALA A 455 7.53 6.49 -8.88
N HIS A 456 8.06 5.43 -8.25
CA HIS A 456 7.25 4.55 -7.40
C HIS A 456 6.44 5.32 -6.35
N ALA A 457 5.23 4.83 -6.05
CA ALA A 457 4.27 5.41 -5.12
C ALA A 457 3.82 6.84 -5.44
N SER A 458 4.11 7.36 -6.65
CA SER A 458 3.80 8.75 -7.01
C SER A 458 2.38 9.00 -7.46
N GLU A 459 1.67 7.94 -7.83
CA GLU A 459 0.30 7.92 -8.32
C GLU A 459 -0.72 7.95 -7.18
N ILE A 460 -0.37 7.53 -5.96
CA ILE A 460 -1.30 7.35 -4.84
C ILE A 460 -2.16 8.60 -4.61
N GLU A 461 -1.50 9.77 -4.49
CA GLU A 461 -2.22 11.01 -4.25
C GLU A 461 -3.11 11.43 -5.43
N TYR A 462 -2.75 11.03 -6.65
CA TYR A 462 -3.58 11.26 -7.83
C TYR A 462 -4.79 10.33 -7.83
N ALA A 463 -4.58 9.04 -7.55
CA ALA A 463 -5.57 7.97 -7.58
C ALA A 463 -6.66 8.12 -6.52
N LEU A 464 -6.29 8.64 -5.33
CA LEU A 464 -7.19 8.78 -4.19
C LEU A 464 -7.69 10.22 -3.98
N GLY A 465 -7.34 11.16 -4.88
CA GLY A 465 -7.81 12.55 -4.81
C GLY A 465 -7.15 13.39 -3.71
N ASN A 466 -5.95 13.02 -3.26
CA ASN A 466 -5.33 13.52 -2.03
C ASN A 466 -4.11 14.43 -2.25
N LEU A 467 -3.88 14.95 -3.46
CA LEU A 467 -2.73 15.83 -3.79
C LEU A 467 -2.52 16.93 -2.74
N ALA A 468 -3.59 17.67 -2.40
CA ALA A 468 -3.51 18.81 -1.48
C ALA A 468 -3.01 18.45 -0.07
N THR A 469 -3.08 17.18 0.34
CA THR A 469 -2.60 16.71 1.64
C THR A 469 -1.08 16.61 1.70
N ASN A 470 -0.42 16.44 0.55
CA ASN A 470 1.02 16.36 0.46
C ASN A 470 1.61 17.75 0.14
N THR A 471 2.12 18.41 1.17
CA THR A 471 2.68 19.78 1.05
C THR A 471 4.15 19.82 0.61
N VAL A 472 4.75 18.66 0.33
CA VAL A 472 6.12 18.56 -0.17
C VAL A 472 6.21 19.12 -1.59
N TYR A 473 5.20 18.89 -2.41
CA TYR A 473 5.23 19.17 -3.85
C TYR A 473 4.39 20.40 -4.21
N ALA A 474 4.85 21.15 -5.22
CA ALA A 474 4.15 22.31 -5.75
C ALA A 474 3.15 21.88 -6.85
N TRP A 475 2.06 21.24 -6.44
CA TRP A 475 1.01 20.74 -7.34
C TRP A 475 0.51 21.80 -8.33
N THR A 476 0.49 21.44 -9.62
CA THR A 476 0.04 22.32 -10.70
C THR A 476 -1.43 22.07 -11.06
N PRO A 477 -2.11 22.99 -11.77
CA PRO A 477 -3.46 22.75 -12.28
C PRO A 477 -3.57 21.49 -13.14
N GLU A 478 -2.53 21.16 -13.91
CA GLU A 478 -2.46 19.92 -14.67
C GLU A 478 -2.40 18.69 -13.77
N ASP A 479 -1.73 18.76 -12.62
CA ASP A 479 -1.72 17.64 -11.66
C ASP A 479 -3.12 17.36 -11.12
N TYR A 480 -3.85 18.41 -10.72
CA TYR A 480 -5.24 18.27 -10.28
C TYR A 480 -6.15 17.69 -11.36
N LYS A 481 -5.96 18.07 -12.64
CA LYS A 481 -6.70 17.48 -13.77
C LYS A 481 -6.38 15.99 -13.97
N VAL A 482 -5.11 15.61 -13.84
CA VAL A 482 -4.70 14.20 -13.92
C VAL A 482 -5.28 13.41 -12.75
N SER A 483 -5.26 13.98 -11.54
CA SER A 483 -5.83 13.36 -10.34
C SER A 483 -7.33 13.16 -10.49
N GLU A 484 -8.08 14.17 -10.94
CA GLU A 484 -9.52 14.03 -11.21
C GLU A 484 -9.81 12.88 -12.20
N THR A 485 -9.02 12.81 -13.28
CA THR A 485 -9.15 11.74 -14.29
C THR A 485 -8.89 10.35 -13.68
N MET A 486 -7.81 10.20 -12.90
CA MET A 486 -7.41 8.92 -12.30
C MET A 486 -8.38 8.49 -11.19
N GLU A 487 -8.74 9.40 -10.30
CA GLU A 487 -9.69 9.17 -9.21
C GLU A 487 -11.08 8.80 -9.77
N ASP A 488 -11.51 9.41 -10.88
CA ASP A 488 -12.76 9.03 -11.53
C ASP A 488 -12.73 7.61 -12.09
N TYR A 489 -11.61 7.17 -12.71
CA TYR A 489 -11.47 5.77 -13.12
C TYR A 489 -11.58 4.82 -11.93
N PHE A 490 -10.87 5.11 -10.84
CA PHE A 490 -10.88 4.29 -9.63
C PHE A 490 -12.28 4.25 -9.01
N ALA A 491 -12.92 5.42 -8.84
CA ALA A 491 -14.25 5.51 -8.28
C ALA A 491 -15.29 4.76 -9.14
N ASN A 492 -15.23 4.89 -10.47
CA ASN A 492 -16.13 4.17 -11.37
C ASN A 492 -15.90 2.66 -11.30
N PHE A 493 -14.65 2.21 -11.24
CA PHE A 493 -14.31 0.81 -11.08
C PHE A 493 -14.82 0.24 -9.74
N ILE A 494 -14.61 0.94 -8.62
CA ILE A 494 -15.14 0.54 -7.31
C ILE A 494 -16.68 0.45 -7.34
N LYS A 495 -17.34 1.39 -8.03
CA LYS A 495 -18.81 1.41 -8.15
C LYS A 495 -19.35 0.31 -9.05
N THR A 496 -18.70 0.00 -10.16
CA THR A 496 -19.32 -0.72 -11.29
C THR A 496 -18.49 -1.85 -11.89
N ALA A 497 -17.29 -2.11 -11.36
CA ALA A 497 -16.26 -2.97 -11.95
C ALA A 497 -15.80 -2.54 -13.37
N ASN A 498 -16.11 -1.31 -13.77
CA ASN A 498 -15.74 -0.72 -15.04
C ASN A 498 -15.24 0.70 -14.79
N PRO A 499 -14.00 1.06 -15.19
CA PRO A 499 -13.45 2.38 -14.89
C PRO A 499 -14.08 3.49 -15.75
N ASN A 500 -14.77 3.15 -16.84
CA ASN A 500 -15.28 4.15 -17.78
C ASN A 500 -16.39 5.04 -17.18
N GLY A 501 -16.41 6.30 -17.60
CA GLY A 501 -17.38 7.31 -17.17
C GLY A 501 -17.50 8.46 -18.16
N LYS A 502 -18.42 9.39 -17.91
CA LYS A 502 -18.64 10.56 -18.78
C LYS A 502 -17.40 11.46 -18.77
N GLY A 503 -16.90 11.83 -19.95
CA GLY A 503 -15.76 12.75 -20.08
C GLY A 503 -14.37 12.09 -19.96
N LEU A 504 -14.33 10.80 -19.62
CA LEU A 504 -13.08 10.04 -19.55
C LEU A 504 -12.74 9.43 -20.93
N PRO A 505 -11.46 9.39 -21.32
CA PRO A 505 -10.99 8.53 -22.39
C PRO A 505 -11.46 7.07 -22.19
N LYS A 506 -11.86 6.41 -23.28
CA LYS A 506 -12.41 5.05 -23.18
C LYS A 506 -11.30 4.05 -22.88
N TRP A 507 -11.48 3.28 -21.82
CA TRP A 507 -10.58 2.22 -21.37
C TRP A 507 -11.18 0.85 -21.69
N ALA A 508 -10.62 0.18 -22.69
CA ALA A 508 -11.01 -1.19 -23.03
C ALA A 508 -10.40 -2.20 -22.04
N PRO A 509 -11.14 -3.25 -21.64
CA PRO A 509 -10.57 -4.32 -20.83
C PRO A 509 -9.67 -5.22 -21.68
N ASN A 510 -8.68 -5.83 -21.03
CA ASN A 510 -7.91 -6.94 -21.55
C ASN A 510 -8.61 -8.25 -21.23
N THR A 511 -8.63 -9.16 -22.20
CA THR A 511 -9.22 -10.50 -22.11
C THR A 511 -8.28 -11.51 -22.76
N ALA A 512 -8.40 -12.79 -22.39
CA ALA A 512 -7.61 -13.86 -22.99
C ALA A 512 -7.62 -13.80 -24.53
N GLY A 513 -6.43 -13.84 -25.15
CA GLY A 513 -6.27 -13.84 -26.61
C GLY A 513 -6.44 -12.49 -27.32
N SER A 514 -6.80 -11.40 -26.62
CA SER A 514 -6.85 -10.07 -27.22
C SER A 514 -5.46 -9.41 -27.25
N LYS A 515 -5.27 -8.46 -28.16
CA LYS A 515 -4.14 -7.54 -28.08
C LYS A 515 -4.22 -6.79 -26.74
N VAL A 516 -3.12 -6.82 -25.97
CA VAL A 516 -3.06 -6.16 -24.66
C VAL A 516 -2.95 -4.65 -24.85
N GLN A 517 -3.74 -3.90 -24.09
CA GLN A 517 -3.74 -2.44 -24.08
C GLN A 517 -3.61 -1.94 -22.64
N TYR A 518 -3.08 -0.75 -22.48
CA TYR A 518 -3.11 -0.03 -21.21
C TYR A 518 -3.59 1.41 -21.43
N ILE A 519 -4.20 2.02 -20.42
CA ILE A 519 -4.44 3.46 -20.44
C ILE A 519 -3.20 4.17 -19.90
N ASN A 520 -2.63 5.07 -20.69
CA ASN A 520 -1.54 5.93 -20.23
C ASN A 520 -2.14 7.14 -19.52
N ILE A 521 -1.99 7.21 -18.20
CA ILE A 521 -2.53 8.29 -17.37
C ILE A 521 -1.47 9.39 -17.27
N ASN A 522 -1.76 10.50 -17.94
CA ASN A 522 -0.98 11.74 -17.95
C ASN A 522 -1.91 12.89 -18.36
N VAL A 523 -1.39 14.11 -18.56
CA VAL A 523 -2.17 15.27 -19.01
C VAL A 523 -3.01 14.95 -20.25
N ASN A 524 -2.41 14.21 -21.20
CA ASN A 524 -3.07 13.66 -22.37
C ASN A 524 -3.33 12.17 -22.17
N THR A 525 -4.31 11.83 -21.33
CA THR A 525 -4.67 10.45 -21.05
C THR A 525 -5.26 9.78 -22.30
N LYS A 526 -4.74 8.60 -22.66
CA LYS A 526 -5.19 7.85 -23.84
C LYS A 526 -4.94 6.36 -23.71
N LEU A 527 -5.75 5.57 -24.42
CA LEU A 527 -5.54 4.13 -24.57
C LEU A 527 -4.38 3.88 -25.53
N GLU A 528 -3.44 3.04 -25.14
CA GLU A 528 -2.27 2.67 -25.92
C GLU A 528 -2.17 1.14 -26.07
N GLN A 529 -1.54 0.72 -27.16
CA GLN A 529 -1.22 -0.68 -27.40
C GLN A 529 0.03 -1.05 -26.61
N ASP A 530 0.03 -2.21 -25.94
CA ASP A 530 1.24 -2.73 -25.28
C ASP A 530 2.30 -3.10 -26.33
N HIS A 531 3.49 -2.50 -26.18
CA HIS A 531 4.68 -2.74 -27.00
C HIS A 531 5.85 -3.30 -26.19
N THR A 532 5.68 -3.55 -24.89
CA THR A 532 6.72 -4.03 -23.98
C THR A 532 6.60 -5.51 -23.65
N ARG A 533 5.58 -6.23 -24.14
CA ARG A 533 5.37 -7.67 -23.90
C ARG A 533 6.63 -8.54 -24.01
N GLU A 534 7.45 -8.36 -25.05
CA GLU A 534 8.67 -9.17 -25.24
C GLU A 534 9.70 -8.99 -24.11
N ARG A 535 9.75 -7.81 -23.48
CA ARG A 535 10.58 -7.57 -22.30
C ARG A 535 10.15 -8.44 -21.13
N TYR A 536 8.84 -8.51 -20.89
CA TYR A 536 8.29 -9.29 -19.81
C TYR A 536 8.38 -10.79 -20.07
N LEU A 537 8.23 -11.24 -21.32
CA LEU A 537 8.47 -12.64 -21.69
C LEU A 537 9.94 -13.05 -21.52
N PHE A 538 10.88 -12.14 -21.77
CA PHE A 538 12.29 -12.38 -21.45
C PHE A 538 12.51 -12.56 -19.95
N LEU A 539 11.94 -11.66 -19.14
CA LEU A 539 12.03 -11.72 -17.68
C LEU A 539 11.31 -12.94 -17.09
N ASP A 540 10.19 -13.37 -17.68
CA ASP A 540 9.45 -14.57 -17.30
C ASP A 540 10.36 -15.79 -17.33
N LYS A 541 11.16 -15.96 -18.40
CA LYS A 541 12.16 -17.02 -18.53
C LYS A 541 13.31 -16.91 -17.51
N GLN A 542 13.57 -15.74 -16.94
CA GLN A 542 14.59 -15.56 -15.91
C GLN A 542 14.08 -15.96 -14.53
N TYR A 543 12.82 -15.61 -14.23
CA TYR A 543 12.27 -15.65 -12.87
C TYR A 543 11.39 -16.87 -12.59
N ILE A 544 10.73 -17.42 -13.61
CA ILE A 544 9.91 -18.62 -13.52
C ILE A 544 10.72 -19.74 -14.17
N LYS A 545 11.37 -20.57 -13.34
CA LYS A 545 12.18 -21.72 -13.77
C LYS A 545 11.55 -23.02 -13.32
#